data_AF-A0A924NFI8-F1
#
_entry.id   AF-A0A924NFI8-F1
#
_cell.length_a   1.000
_cell.length_b   1.000
_cell.length_c   1.000
_cell.angle_alpha   90.00
_cell.angle_beta   90.00
_cell.angle_gamma   90.00
#
_symmetry.space_group_name_H-M   'P 1'
#
loop_
_entity.id
_entity.type
_entity.pdbx_description
1 polymer ?
#
loop_
_entity_poly.entity_id
_entity_poly.type
_entity_poly.pdbx_seq_one_letter_code
_entity_poly.pdbx_strand_id
1 'polypeptide(L)'
;PGVTATLINMTPEGRWEFRLPMVTAPVRLLRDRGIEEKMFEPDTVLIEPDLRRITLKARMSFVTRRKTPKLREAIIGHVSPVFLNARRKDKAYINPLGGEGTLQGAPAWAL
;
A
#
# COMPACT_ATOMS: atom_id res chain seq x y z
N PRO A 1 2.42 7.32 18.37
CA PRO A 1 3.46 6.60 19.15
C PRO A 1 4.05 5.46 18.33
N GLY A 2 5.37 5.38 18.17
CA GLY A 2 6.05 4.35 17.37
C GLY A 2 7.02 3.52 18.19
N VAL A 3 7.41 2.36 17.67
CA VAL A 3 8.34 1.42 18.32
C VAL A 3 9.79 1.81 17.97
N THR A 4 10.67 1.78 18.97
CA THR A 4 12.12 1.89 18.76
C THR A 4 12.73 0.48 18.67
N ALA A 5 13.59 0.26 17.69
CA ALA A 5 14.36 -0.97 17.54
C ALA A 5 15.86 -0.66 17.60
N THR A 6 16.65 -1.62 18.10
CA THR A 6 18.11 -1.52 18.14
C THR A 6 18.73 -2.77 17.55
N LEU A 7 19.67 -2.58 16.62
CA LEU A 7 20.57 -3.63 16.16
C LEU A 7 21.91 -3.51 16.88
N ILE A 8 22.47 -4.64 17.31
CA ILE A 8 23.75 -4.74 17.99
C ILE A 8 24.67 -5.65 17.16
N ASN A 9 25.90 -5.21 16.92
CA ASN A 9 26.94 -5.94 16.17
C ASN A 9 26.54 -6.35 14.73
N MET A 10 25.53 -5.69 14.17
CA MET A 10 25.08 -5.89 12.77
C MET A 10 25.49 -4.73 11.85
N THR A 11 26.22 -3.74 12.38
CA THR A 11 26.78 -2.60 11.64
C THR A 11 28.21 -2.36 12.13
N PRO A 12 29.10 -1.75 11.32
CA PRO A 12 30.48 -1.45 11.74
C PRO A 12 30.57 -0.61 13.02
N GLU A 13 29.58 0.25 13.28
CA GLU A 13 29.52 1.09 14.48
C GLU A 13 29.08 0.32 15.73
N GLY A 14 28.76 -0.98 15.61
CA GLY A 14 28.41 -1.87 16.72
C GLY A 14 26.99 -1.66 17.27
N ARG A 15 26.38 -0.49 17.06
CA ARG A 15 25.02 -0.19 17.50
C ARG A 15 24.31 0.71 16.51
N TRP A 16 23.11 0.30 16.09
CA TRP A 16 22.21 1.13 15.31
C TRP A 16 20.81 1.13 15.94
N GLU A 17 20.39 2.30 16.41
CA GLU A 17 19.05 2.53 16.97
C GLU A 17 18.21 3.34 15.98
N PHE A 18 16.97 2.91 15.75
CA PHE A 18 16.05 3.57 14.84
C PHE A 18 14.60 3.39 15.26
N ARG A 19 13.74 4.26 14.71
CA ARG A 19 12.29 4.14 14.86
C ARG A 19 11.76 3.29 13.73
N LEU A 20 10.98 2.26 14.06
CA LEU A 20 10.27 1.51 13.03
C LEU A 20 9.28 2.44 12.34
N PRO A 21 9.34 2.55 11.00
CA PRO A 21 8.34 3.30 10.26
C PRO A 21 6.96 2.73 10.55
N MET A 22 5.97 3.60 10.74
CA MET A 22 4.57 3.20 10.79
C MET A 22 3.94 3.66 9.49
N VAL A 23 3.54 2.70 8.67
CA VAL A 23 2.92 2.96 7.39
C VAL A 23 1.63 2.17 7.33
N THR A 24 0.53 2.88 7.21
CA THR A 24 -0.76 2.32 6.83
C THR A 24 -1.19 3.01 5.55
N ALA A 25 -1.53 2.24 4.53
CA ALA A 25 -1.96 2.76 3.24
C ALA A 25 -3.22 2.06 2.77
N PRO A 26 -4.18 2.77 2.13
CA PRO A 26 -5.32 2.10 1.55
C PRO A 26 -4.89 1.26 0.36
N VAL A 27 -5.35 0.01 0.31
CA VAL A 27 -5.20 -0.90 -0.82
C VAL A 27 -6.58 -1.23 -1.35
N ARG A 28 -6.80 -1.00 -2.64
CA ARG A 28 -8.09 -1.20 -3.30
C ARG A 28 -7.96 -2.27 -4.36
N LEU A 29 -8.76 -3.32 -4.23
CA LEU A 29 -8.82 -4.42 -5.19
C LEU A 29 -10.05 -4.22 -6.07
N LEU A 30 -9.82 -3.85 -7.33
CA LEU A 30 -10.86 -3.68 -8.32
C LEU A 30 -11.14 -5.01 -8.97
N ARG A 31 -12.41 -5.42 -8.97
CA ARG A 31 -12.87 -6.65 -9.60
C ARG A 31 -13.81 -6.32 -10.76
N ASP A 32 -14.17 -7.33 -11.55
CA ASP A 32 -15.21 -7.20 -12.60
C ASP A 32 -16.49 -6.54 -12.08
N ARG A 33 -16.83 -6.79 -10.81
CA ARG A 33 -17.93 -6.18 -10.10
C ARG A 33 -17.49 -5.89 -8.68
N GLY A 34 -17.53 -4.61 -8.33
CA GLY A 34 -17.23 -4.13 -6.98
C GLY A 34 -15.76 -3.79 -6.75
N ILE A 35 -15.55 -3.14 -5.60
CA ILE A 35 -14.25 -2.74 -5.09
C ILE A 35 -14.16 -3.26 -3.67
N GLU A 36 -13.07 -3.96 -3.36
CA GLU A 36 -12.75 -4.42 -2.01
C GLU A 36 -11.64 -3.53 -1.46
N GLU A 37 -11.89 -2.84 -0.35
CA GLU A 37 -10.91 -2.00 0.33
C GLU A 37 -10.26 -2.78 1.48
N LYS A 38 -8.93 -2.68 1.54
CA LYS A 38 -8.08 -3.25 2.60
C LYS A 38 -7.05 -2.22 3.00
N MET A 39 -6.36 -2.50 4.11
CA MET A 39 -5.23 -1.71 4.54
C MET A 39 -3.93 -2.46 4.23
N PHE A 40 -2.89 -1.71 3.87
CA PHE A 40 -1.52 -2.20 3.90
C PHE A 40 -1.14 -2.38 5.36
N GLU A 41 -1.06 -3.63 5.79
CA GLU A 41 -0.67 -4.04 7.14
C GLU A 41 0.68 -4.74 7.05
N PRO A 42 1.79 -4.06 7.40
CA PRO A 42 3.10 -4.68 7.43
C PRO A 42 3.11 -5.92 8.32
N ASP A 43 3.49 -7.05 7.76
CA ASP A 43 3.65 -8.32 8.50
C ASP A 43 5.11 -8.77 8.59
N THR A 44 6.00 -8.08 7.87
CA THR A 44 7.40 -8.44 7.74
C THR A 44 8.23 -7.16 7.69
N VAL A 45 9.30 -7.11 8.50
CA VAL A 45 10.32 -6.06 8.44
C VAL A 45 11.59 -6.68 7.88
N LEU A 46 12.05 -6.18 6.74
CA LEU A 46 13.37 -6.48 6.20
C LEU A 46 14.33 -5.38 6.63
N ILE A 47 15.44 -5.78 7.22
CA ILE A 47 16.48 -4.89 7.71
C ILE A 47 17.73 -5.17 6.88
N GLU A 48 18.27 -4.14 6.25
CA GLU A 48 19.50 -4.18 5.46
C GLU A 48 20.52 -3.26 6.13
N PRO A 49 21.27 -3.76 7.13
CA PRO A 49 22.13 -2.94 7.99
C PRO A 49 23.20 -2.17 7.22
N ASP A 50 23.85 -2.83 6.25
CA ASP A 50 24.92 -2.24 5.43
C ASP A 50 24.42 -1.04 4.61
N LEU A 51 23.14 -1.07 4.21
CA LEU A 51 22.49 0.00 3.45
C LEU A 51 21.74 1.00 4.36
N ARG A 52 21.72 0.76 5.67
CA ARG A 52 20.90 1.50 6.65
C ARG A 52 19.44 1.62 6.20
N ARG A 53 18.91 0.55 5.61
CA ARG A 53 17.57 0.53 5.00
C ARG A 53 16.64 -0.39 5.78
N ILE A 54 15.43 0.10 6.02
CA ILE A 54 14.33 -0.64 6.59
C ILE A 54 13.22 -0.71 5.55
N THR A 55 12.80 -1.93 5.21
CA THR A 55 11.70 -2.17 4.27
C THR A 55 10.56 -2.87 4.99
N LEU A 56 9.37 -2.27 4.96
CA LEU A 56 8.15 -2.89 5.43
C LEU A 56 7.48 -3.65 4.28
N LYS A 57 7.15 -4.92 4.51
CA LYS A 57 6.39 -5.73 3.54
C LYS A 57 5.09 -6.18 4.18
N ALA A 58 4.05 -6.24 3.35
CA ALA A 58 2.77 -6.83 3.68
C ALA A 58 2.49 -7.95 2.69
N ARG A 59 1.84 -9.02 3.14
CA ARG A 59 1.31 -10.07 2.26
C ARG A 59 -0.21 -9.98 2.28
N MET A 60 -0.80 -10.04 1.09
CA MET A 60 -2.24 -10.03 0.93
C MET A 60 -2.66 -11.23 0.09
N SER A 61 -3.45 -12.11 0.70
CA SER A 61 -4.03 -13.27 0.01
C SER A 61 -5.48 -12.99 -0.35
N PHE A 62 -5.88 -13.33 -1.57
CA PHE A 62 -7.26 -13.29 -2.02
C PHE A 62 -7.60 -14.61 -2.72
N VAL A 63 -8.74 -15.20 -2.36
CA VAL A 63 -9.18 -16.46 -2.95
C VAL A 63 -9.90 -16.18 -4.25
N THR A 64 -9.36 -16.66 -5.36
CA THR A 64 -10.05 -16.63 -6.65
C THR A 64 -10.95 -17.85 -6.75
N ARG A 65 -12.24 -17.71 -6.41
CA ARG A 65 -13.23 -18.80 -6.52
C ARG A 65 -13.91 -18.78 -7.88
N ARG A 66 -14.32 -19.97 -8.35
CA ARG A 66 -15.16 -20.11 -9.55
C ARG A 66 -16.46 -19.32 -9.33
N LYS A 67 -16.87 -18.52 -10.32
CA LYS A 67 -18.04 -17.59 -10.29
C LYS A 67 -17.89 -16.35 -9.39
N THR A 68 -16.71 -16.06 -8.83
CA THR A 68 -16.44 -14.77 -8.17
C THR A 68 -15.88 -13.76 -9.17
N PRO A 69 -16.21 -12.45 -9.06
CA PRO A 69 -15.62 -11.41 -9.90
C PRO A 69 -14.09 -11.47 -9.92
N LYS A 70 -13.51 -11.52 -11.13
CA LYS A 70 -12.06 -11.63 -11.29
C LYS A 70 -11.39 -10.34 -10.82
N LEU A 71 -10.25 -10.47 -10.14
CA LEU A 71 -9.40 -9.34 -9.84
C LEU A 71 -8.88 -8.75 -11.16
N ARG A 72 -9.00 -7.43 -11.31
CA ARG A 72 -8.54 -6.69 -12.50
C ARG A 72 -7.33 -5.84 -12.18
N GLU A 73 -7.37 -5.16 -11.05
CA GLU A 73 -6.39 -4.16 -10.70
C GLU A 73 -6.28 -4.08 -9.17
N ALA A 74 -5.06 -3.83 -8.70
CA ALA A 74 -4.80 -3.53 -7.31
C ALA A 74 -4.14 -2.15 -7.25
N ILE A 75 -4.75 -1.24 -6.50
CA ILE A 75 -4.27 0.13 -6.34
C ILE A 75 -3.82 0.32 -4.91
N ILE A 76 -2.61 0.85 -4.74
CA ILE A 76 -2.04 1.21 -3.44
C ILE A 76 -2.01 2.73 -3.35
N GLY A 77 -2.54 3.27 -2.26
CA GLY A 77 -2.60 4.70 -2.01
C GLY A 77 -3.92 5.36 -2.43
N HIS A 78 -3.90 6.68 -2.49
CA HIS A 78 -5.10 7.49 -2.62
C HIS A 78 -5.55 7.63 -4.08
N VAL A 79 -6.86 7.48 -4.30
CA VAL A 79 -7.52 7.74 -5.58
C VAL A 79 -8.70 8.67 -5.39
N SER A 80 -9.05 9.40 -6.44
CA SER A 80 -10.18 10.33 -6.37
C SER A 80 -11.52 9.59 -6.19
N PRO A 81 -12.48 10.18 -5.47
CA PRO A 81 -13.83 9.62 -5.36
C PRO A 81 -14.52 9.44 -6.73
N VAL A 82 -14.20 10.32 -7.70
CA VAL A 82 -14.73 10.24 -9.06
C VAL A 82 -14.20 9.00 -9.79
N PHE A 83 -12.92 8.68 -9.63
CA PHE A 83 -12.34 7.43 -10.15
C PHE A 83 -13.06 6.20 -9.56
N LEU A 84 -13.24 6.16 -8.24
CA LEU A 84 -13.96 5.06 -7.58
C LEU A 84 -15.40 4.93 -8.08
N ASN A 85 -16.09 6.05 -8.29
CA ASN A 85 -17.45 6.05 -8.80
C ASN A 85 -17.55 5.58 -10.25
N ALA A 86 -16.60 5.97 -11.11
CA ALA A 86 -16.54 5.49 -12.49
C ALA A 86 -16.35 3.97 -12.52
N ARG A 87 -15.41 3.45 -11.72
CA ARG A 87 -15.13 2.02 -11.60
C ARG A 87 -16.30 1.23 -11.03
N ARG A 88 -16.99 1.74 -10.00
CA ARG A 88 -18.21 1.10 -9.45
C ARG A 88 -19.34 1.00 -10.46
N LYS A 89 -19.43 1.97 -11.39
CA LYS A 89 -20.47 2.04 -12.43
C LYS A 89 -20.06 1.39 -13.75
N ASP A 90 -18.89 0.74 -13.80
CA ASP A 90 -18.30 0.18 -15.02
C ASP A 90 -18.23 1.20 -16.17
N LYS A 91 -17.88 2.45 -15.83
CA LYS A 91 -17.71 3.54 -16.78
C LYS A 91 -16.24 3.85 -16.99
N ALA A 92 -15.91 4.30 -18.20
CA ALA A 92 -14.63 4.91 -18.47
C ALA A 92 -14.43 6.11 -17.52
N TYR A 93 -13.29 6.14 -16.82
CA TYR A 93 -12.89 7.30 -16.07
C TYR A 93 -12.31 8.33 -17.04
N ILE A 94 -12.84 9.55 -17.01
CA ILE A 94 -12.38 10.67 -17.84
C ILE A 94 -11.97 11.79 -16.89
N ASN A 95 -10.71 12.22 -16.99
CA ASN A 95 -10.21 13.40 -16.30
C ASN A 95 -9.76 14.45 -17.33
N PRO A 96 -10.50 15.57 -17.49
CA PRO A 96 -10.13 16.64 -18.43
C PRO A 96 -8.78 17.30 -18.12
N LEU A 97 -8.32 17.24 -16.87
CA LEU A 97 -7.03 17.79 -16.42
C LEU A 97 -5.87 16.78 -16.54
N GLY A 98 -6.15 15.58 -17.07
CA GLY A 98 -5.18 14.48 -17.16
C GLY A 98 -5.02 13.70 -15.86
N GLY A 99 -4.33 12.56 -15.94
CA GLY A 99 -4.08 11.67 -14.81
C GLY A 99 -4.99 10.45 -14.75
N GLU A 100 -4.50 9.40 -14.09
CA GLU A 100 -5.09 8.05 -14.07
C GLU A 100 -6.03 7.81 -12.87
N GLY A 101 -6.32 8.86 -12.09
CA GLY A 101 -7.24 8.83 -10.96
C GLY A 101 -6.57 8.70 -9.58
N THR A 102 -5.26 8.51 -9.54
CA THR A 102 -4.42 8.61 -8.33
C THR A 102 -4.32 10.07 -7.86
N LEU A 103 -4.33 10.29 -6.54
CA LEU A 103 -4.15 11.62 -5.97
C LEU A 103 -2.65 11.90 -5.79
N GLN A 104 -2.13 12.84 -6.59
CA GLN A 104 -0.76 13.32 -6.43
C GLN A 104 -0.63 14.21 -5.18
N GLY A 105 0.53 14.16 -4.52
CA GLY A 105 0.79 14.95 -3.30
C GLY A 105 0.12 14.43 -2.03
N ALA A 106 -0.66 13.35 -2.11
CA ALA A 106 -1.21 12.65 -0.95
C ALA A 106 -0.37 11.40 -0.65
N PRO A 107 0.59 11.46 0.30
CA PRO A 107 1.44 10.30 0.59
C PRO A 107 0.57 9.11 0.99
N ALA A 108 0.80 7.95 0.38
CA ALA A 108 0.00 6.75 0.63
C ALA A 108 0.04 6.32 2.11
N TRP A 109 1.07 6.74 2.85
CA TRP A 109 1.32 6.40 4.25
C TRP A 109 0.73 7.40 5.26
N ALA A 110 0.14 8.52 4.81
CA ALA A 110 -0.59 9.46 5.65
C ALA A 110 -2.09 9.26 5.41
N LEU A 111 -2.79 8.72 6.42
CA LEU A 111 -4.26 8.66 6.42
C LEU A 111 -4.87 10.02 6.76
#